data_AF-A0A535C1M9-F1
#
_entry.id   AF-A0A535C1M9-F1
#
_cell.length_a   1.000
_cell.length_b   1.000
_cell.length_c   1.000
_cell.angle_alpha   90.00
_cell.angle_beta   90.00
_cell.angle_gamma   90.00
#
_symmetry.space_group_name_H-M   'P 1'
#
loop_
_entity.id
_entity.type
_entity.pdbx_description
1 polymer ?
#
loop_
_entity_poly.entity_id
_entity_poly.type
_entity_poly.pdbx_seq_one_letter_code
_entity_poly.pdbx_strand_id
1 'polypeptide(L)'
;MSSVRDAAPDLASTEENPETEQLATGVRKALDAANAAQRGAGFGGVSIPAKSTIDSKPLEAILGASAQAKDGIAKFSFGRKTSMHGTEVGEAMGVNTWAAFAGSQRAAVVDGDFAMLEDELQDVLKALRHANIDIVAIHNHMTHEQPRIMFLHFWAKGPAEELARGVKSALDTQKK
;
A
#
# COMPACT_ATOMS: atom_id res chain seq x y z
N MET A 1 -30.73 22.71 -67.99
CA MET A 1 -30.89 23.16 -66.59
C MET A 1 -30.93 21.89 -65.73
N SER A 2 -29.77 21.35 -65.34
CA SER A 2 -28.90 21.68 -64.20
C SER A 2 -29.06 20.58 -63.14
N SER A 3 -28.07 19.70 -63.08
CA SER A 3 -27.93 18.58 -62.14
C SER A 3 -27.42 19.13 -60.82
N VAL A 4 -28.21 18.95 -59.76
CA VAL A 4 -27.77 19.19 -58.38
C VAL A 4 -26.87 18.02 -58.00
N ARG A 5 -25.57 18.27 -57.92
CA ARG A 5 -24.63 17.38 -57.24
C ARG A 5 -24.68 17.74 -55.75
N ASP A 6 -25.16 16.81 -54.93
CA ASP A 6 -24.97 16.87 -53.49
C ASP A 6 -23.47 16.83 -53.19
N ALA A 7 -22.92 17.96 -52.75
CA ALA A 7 -21.57 18.02 -52.22
C ALA A 7 -21.57 17.29 -50.88
N ALA A 8 -20.77 16.23 -50.78
CA ALA A 8 -20.43 15.63 -49.50
C ALA A 8 -19.84 16.70 -48.57
N PRO A 9 -20.14 16.68 -47.26
CA PRO A 9 -19.53 17.61 -46.33
C PRO A 9 -18.02 17.42 -46.37
N ASP A 10 -17.34 18.54 -46.58
CA ASP A 10 -15.90 18.69 -46.51
C ASP A 10 -15.44 18.16 -45.13
N LEU A 11 -14.64 17.11 -45.15
CA LEU A 11 -13.93 16.61 -43.96
C LEU A 11 -12.86 17.66 -43.65
N ALA A 12 -13.30 18.75 -43.03
CA ALA A 12 -12.43 19.76 -42.45
C ALA A 12 -11.40 19.04 -41.57
N SER A 13 -10.16 19.13 -42.02
CA SER A 13 -8.92 18.96 -41.29
C SER A 13 -9.11 18.74 -39.79
N THR A 14 -8.79 17.53 -39.33
CA THR A 14 -8.45 17.30 -37.93
C THR A 14 -7.23 18.16 -37.64
N GLU A 15 -7.43 19.38 -37.13
CA GLU A 15 -6.37 20.10 -36.46
C GLU A 15 -5.86 19.16 -35.35
N GLU A 16 -4.58 18.76 -35.46
CA GLU A 16 -3.89 18.10 -34.37
C GLU A 16 -4.02 19.00 -33.14
N ASN A 17 -4.85 18.60 -32.18
CA ASN A 17 -4.93 19.32 -30.92
C ASN A 17 -3.67 18.94 -30.12
N PRO A 18 -2.70 19.85 -29.94
CA PRO A 18 -1.45 19.55 -29.27
C PRO A 18 -1.65 19.10 -27.81
N GLU A 19 -2.78 19.47 -27.19
CA GLU A 19 -3.15 18.94 -25.86
C GLU A 19 -3.50 17.44 -25.91
N THR A 20 -4.21 17.00 -26.95
CA THR A 20 -4.56 15.58 -27.15
C THR A 20 -3.30 14.74 -27.36
N GLU A 21 -2.34 15.23 -28.15
CA GLU A 21 -1.06 14.56 -28.38
C GLU A 21 -0.19 14.49 -27.12
N GLN A 22 -0.17 15.58 -26.34
CA GLN A 22 0.55 15.63 -25.07
C GLN A 22 -0.04 14.64 -24.07
N LEU A 23 -1.38 14.58 -23.96
CA LEU A 23 -2.08 13.60 -23.12
C LEU A 23 -1.81 12.16 -23.57
N ALA A 24 -1.92 11.89 -24.88
CA ALA A 24 -1.65 10.56 -25.44
C ALA A 24 -0.20 10.12 -25.16
N THR A 25 0.75 11.03 -25.31
CA THR A 25 2.17 10.78 -25.00
C THR A 25 2.38 10.50 -23.51
N GLY A 26 1.70 11.25 -22.63
CA GLY A 26 1.73 11.04 -21.19
C GLY A 26 1.18 9.67 -20.79
N VAL A 27 0.02 9.28 -21.34
CA VAL A 27 -0.60 7.97 -21.10
C VAL A 27 0.29 6.84 -21.61
N ARG A 28 0.83 6.97 -22.83
CA ARG A 28 1.77 6.00 -23.41
C ARG A 28 2.98 5.80 -22.49
N LYS A 29 3.59 6.88 -22.00
CA LYS A 29 4.73 6.82 -21.08
C LYS A 29 4.38 6.12 -19.77
N ALA A 30 3.19 6.36 -19.21
CA ALA A 30 2.73 5.69 -17.99
C ALA A 30 2.51 4.18 -18.22
N LEU A 31 1.90 3.81 -19.34
CA LEU A 31 1.70 2.40 -19.71
C LEU A 31 3.01 1.68 -20.01
N ASP A 32 3.93 2.34 -20.72
CA ASP A 32 5.26 1.79 -21.00
C ASP A 32 6.04 1.58 -19.69
N ALA A 33 5.95 2.52 -18.74
CA ALA A 33 6.53 2.35 -17.40
C ALA A 33 5.90 1.18 -16.63
N ALA A 34 4.58 1.03 -16.68
CA ALA A 34 3.87 -0.10 -16.05
C ALA A 34 4.26 -1.45 -16.67
N ASN A 35 4.43 -1.50 -18.00
CA ASN A 35 4.86 -2.69 -18.70
C ASN A 35 6.34 -3.03 -18.47
N ALA A 36 7.19 -2.00 -18.34
CA ALA A 36 8.61 -2.16 -18.03
C ALA A 36 8.86 -2.50 -16.55
N ALA A 37 7.89 -2.24 -15.67
CA ALA A 37 7.99 -2.62 -14.26
C ALA A 37 8.15 -4.14 -14.15
N GLN A 38 9.34 -4.56 -13.71
CA GLN A 38 9.70 -5.96 -13.60
C GLN A 38 8.76 -6.65 -12.59
N ARG A 39 8.05 -7.70 -13.04
CA ARG A 39 7.38 -8.63 -12.13
C ARG A 39 8.47 -9.40 -11.39
N GLY A 40 8.70 -9.06 -10.13
CA GLY A 40 9.70 -9.73 -9.30
C GLY A 40 9.41 -11.24 -9.23
N ALA A 41 10.44 -12.07 -9.34
CA ALA A 41 10.33 -13.53 -9.20
C ALA A 41 10.00 -13.98 -7.76
N GLY A 42 9.88 -13.04 -6.82
CA GLY A 42 9.54 -13.22 -5.43
C GLY A 42 10.07 -12.06 -4.57
N PHE A 43 9.74 -12.07 -3.28
CA PHE A 43 10.32 -11.13 -2.32
C PHE A 43 11.77 -11.53 -2.05
N GLY A 44 12.71 -10.75 -2.62
CA GLY A 44 14.15 -10.94 -2.47
C GLY A 44 14.62 -10.80 -1.01
N GLY A 45 15.94 -10.82 -0.80
CA GLY A 45 16.55 -10.60 0.52
C GLY A 45 17.08 -11.87 1.20
N VAL A 46 17.37 -11.74 2.49
CA VAL A 46 18.05 -12.78 3.30
C VAL A 46 17.17 -14.01 3.53
N SER A 47 17.81 -15.18 3.69
CA SER A 47 17.11 -16.39 4.12
C SER A 47 16.61 -16.22 5.55
N ILE A 48 15.33 -16.52 5.77
CA ILE A 48 14.69 -16.37 7.08
C ILE A 48 14.75 -17.71 7.83
N PRO A 49 15.29 -17.75 9.06
CA PRO A 49 15.27 -18.96 9.88
C PRO A 49 13.85 -19.45 10.15
N ALA A 50 13.63 -20.76 10.12
CA ALA A 50 12.31 -21.35 10.39
C ALA A 50 11.81 -21.13 11.83
N LYS A 51 12.75 -21.06 12.79
CA LYS A 51 12.44 -20.76 14.19
C LYS A 51 12.61 -19.27 14.46
N SER A 52 11.57 -18.62 14.98
CA SER A 52 11.62 -17.22 15.35
C SER A 52 12.28 -17.00 16.72
N THR A 53 13.05 -15.92 16.84
CA THR A 53 13.81 -15.49 18.01
C THR A 53 13.84 -13.96 18.13
N ILE A 54 12.77 -13.29 17.68
CA ILE A 54 12.67 -11.84 17.71
C ILE A 54 12.64 -11.34 19.16
N ASP A 55 13.52 -10.39 19.46
CA ASP A 55 13.42 -9.57 20.67
C ASP A 55 12.53 -8.36 20.36
N SER A 56 11.39 -8.25 21.05
CA SER A 56 10.42 -7.20 20.80
C SER A 56 10.84 -5.84 21.34
N LYS A 57 11.70 -5.77 22.37
CA LYS A 57 11.97 -4.51 23.09
C LYS A 57 12.49 -3.38 22.20
N PRO A 58 13.47 -3.61 21.29
CA PRO A 58 13.89 -2.55 20.37
C PRO A 58 12.77 -2.12 19.42
N LEU A 59 11.93 -3.06 19.00
CA LEU A 59 10.83 -2.83 18.06
C LEU A 59 9.72 -2.03 18.74
N GLU A 60 9.41 -2.32 20.01
CA GLU A 60 8.47 -1.56 20.84
C GLU A 60 8.90 -0.10 21.00
N ALA A 61 10.21 0.16 21.20
CA ALA A 61 10.74 1.52 21.27
C ALA A 61 10.61 2.28 19.94
N ILE A 62 10.79 1.60 18.80
CA ILE A 62 10.64 2.19 17.47
C ILE A 62 9.18 2.45 17.13
N LEU A 63 8.32 1.47 17.39
CA LEU A 63 6.92 1.48 16.99
C LEU A 63 6.02 2.23 17.99
N GLY A 64 6.49 2.45 19.21
CA GLY A 64 5.74 3.16 20.26
C GLY A 64 4.55 2.38 20.80
N ALA A 65 4.55 1.06 20.67
CA ALA A 65 3.50 0.16 21.14
C ALA A 65 4.11 -1.12 21.72
N SER A 66 3.42 -1.75 22.66
CA SER A 66 3.85 -3.05 23.22
C SER A 66 3.56 -4.19 22.25
N ALA A 67 4.46 -5.17 22.17
CA ALA A 67 4.26 -6.33 21.32
C ALA A 67 3.45 -7.42 22.01
N GLN A 68 2.61 -8.09 21.24
CA GLN A 68 2.12 -9.43 21.56
C GLN A 68 3.20 -10.44 21.12
N ALA A 69 3.97 -10.94 22.08
CA ALA A 69 5.04 -11.89 21.83
C ALA A 69 4.56 -13.34 22.02
N LYS A 70 4.76 -14.20 21.02
CA LYS A 70 4.46 -15.63 21.09
C LYS A 70 5.39 -16.42 20.18
N ASP A 71 5.95 -17.52 20.67
CA ASP A 71 6.82 -18.42 19.89
C ASP A 71 7.99 -17.71 19.17
N GLY A 72 8.53 -16.66 19.80
CA GLY A 72 9.61 -15.83 19.24
C GLY A 72 9.18 -14.87 18.12
N ILE A 73 7.88 -14.73 17.88
CA ILE A 73 7.27 -13.73 16.98
C ILE A 73 6.83 -12.54 17.81
N ALA A 74 7.02 -11.33 17.29
CA ALA A 74 6.51 -10.09 17.90
C ALA A 74 5.45 -9.47 16.99
N LYS A 75 4.21 -9.34 17.47
CA LYS A 75 3.11 -8.70 16.74
C LYS A 75 2.71 -7.39 17.38
N PHE A 76 2.50 -6.36 16.56
CA PHE A 76 2.01 -5.05 16.94
C PHE A 76 0.65 -4.80 16.29
N SER A 77 -0.21 -4.05 16.97
CA SER A 77 -1.54 -3.68 16.51
C SER A 77 -1.82 -2.23 16.87
N PHE A 78 -2.39 -1.48 15.92
CA PHE A 78 -2.76 -0.07 16.06
C PHE A 78 -4.21 0.09 15.64
N GLY A 79 -5.08 0.23 16.64
CA GLY A 79 -6.52 0.33 16.45
C GLY A 79 -6.97 1.65 15.81
N ARG A 80 -7.95 1.55 14.93
CA ARG A 80 -8.75 2.67 14.41
C ARG A 80 -10.23 2.41 14.71
N LYS A 81 -11.05 3.44 14.50
CA LYS A 81 -12.50 3.38 14.65
C LYS A 81 -13.19 3.85 13.37
N THR A 82 -14.32 3.24 13.07
CA THR A 82 -15.28 3.67 12.04
C THR A 82 -16.70 3.38 12.54
N SER A 83 -17.73 3.72 11.77
CA SER A 83 -19.12 3.40 12.08
C SER A 83 -19.76 2.61 10.96
N MET A 84 -20.49 1.56 11.29
CA MET A 84 -21.29 0.76 10.35
C MET A 84 -22.71 0.68 10.88
N HIS A 85 -23.68 1.10 10.06
CA HIS A 85 -25.11 1.09 10.43
C HIS A 85 -25.40 1.74 11.80
N GLY A 86 -24.70 2.84 12.12
CA GLY A 86 -24.86 3.58 13.38
C GLY A 86 -24.16 2.95 14.59
N THR A 87 -23.40 1.87 14.40
CA THR A 87 -22.62 1.21 15.44
C THR A 87 -21.13 1.46 15.24
N GLU A 88 -20.42 1.85 16.30
CA GLU A 88 -18.96 1.98 16.26
C GLU A 88 -18.30 0.61 16.06
N VAL A 89 -17.39 0.53 15.10
CA VAL A 89 -16.57 -0.64 14.76
C VAL A 89 -15.10 -0.27 14.98
N GLY A 90 -14.32 -1.13 15.63
CA GLY A 90 -12.96 -0.81 16.06
C GLY A 90 -11.98 -1.98 15.95
N GLU A 91 -10.82 -1.85 16.62
CA GLU A 91 -9.71 -2.80 16.56
C GLU A 91 -10.11 -4.27 16.76
N ALA A 92 -10.93 -4.57 17.77
CA ALA A 92 -11.39 -5.93 18.06
C ALA A 92 -12.26 -6.54 16.94
N MET A 93 -12.81 -5.68 16.07
CA MET A 93 -13.59 -6.05 14.90
C MET A 93 -12.78 -5.99 13.59
N GLY A 94 -11.45 -5.82 13.67
CA GLY A 94 -10.55 -5.85 12.51
C GLY A 94 -10.23 -4.48 11.90
N VAL A 95 -10.60 -3.38 12.56
CA VAL A 95 -10.23 -2.02 12.14
C VAL A 95 -8.89 -1.66 12.76
N ASN A 96 -7.82 -2.29 12.27
CA ASN A 96 -6.47 -2.05 12.77
C ASN A 96 -5.41 -2.16 11.67
N THR A 97 -4.31 -1.46 11.88
CA THR A 97 -3.02 -1.76 11.25
C THR A 97 -2.32 -2.77 12.14
N TRP A 98 -1.80 -3.87 11.59
CA TRP A 98 -0.95 -4.78 12.34
C TRP A 98 0.35 -5.10 11.61
N ALA A 99 1.40 -5.41 12.38
CA ALA A 99 2.70 -5.81 11.86
C ALA A 99 3.26 -6.96 12.72
N ALA A 100 3.55 -8.10 12.10
CA ALA A 100 4.14 -9.26 12.75
C ALA A 100 5.56 -9.52 12.24
N PHE A 101 6.50 -9.64 13.19
CA PHE A 101 7.91 -9.88 12.92
C PHE A 101 8.28 -11.31 13.31
N ALA A 102 8.87 -12.05 12.37
CA ALA A 102 9.33 -13.44 12.55
C ALA A 102 10.75 -13.63 12.02
N GLY A 103 11.43 -14.72 12.42
CA GLY A 103 12.85 -14.95 12.09
C GLY A 103 13.78 -14.48 13.21
N SER A 104 14.87 -13.78 12.87
CA SER A 104 15.87 -13.29 13.84
C SER A 104 16.13 -11.79 13.66
N GLN A 105 16.72 -11.12 14.66
CA GLN A 105 16.97 -9.67 14.56
C GLN A 105 17.76 -9.24 13.30
N ARG A 106 18.67 -10.09 12.80
CA ARG A 106 19.46 -9.81 11.58
C ARG A 106 18.81 -10.28 10.28
N ALA A 107 17.88 -11.22 10.36
CA ALA A 107 17.20 -11.82 9.22
C ALA A 107 15.76 -12.11 9.63
N ALA A 108 14.93 -11.09 9.53
CA ALA A 108 13.53 -11.11 9.86
C ALA A 108 12.68 -10.94 8.60
N VAL A 109 11.43 -11.35 8.74
CA VAL A 109 10.33 -10.96 7.87
C VAL A 109 9.39 -10.07 8.67
N VAL A 110 8.80 -9.08 8.01
CA VAL A 110 7.60 -8.39 8.48
C VAL A 110 6.46 -8.67 7.50
N ASP A 111 5.32 -9.04 8.06
CA ASP A 111 4.05 -9.18 7.37
C ASP A 111 2.99 -8.37 8.11
N GLY A 112 2.03 -7.81 7.39
CA GLY A 112 1.07 -6.92 8.01
C GLY A 112 0.08 -6.29 7.06
N ASP A 113 -0.82 -5.52 7.64
CA ASP A 113 -1.67 -4.61 6.91
C ASP A 113 -1.72 -3.23 7.56
N PHE A 114 -2.06 -2.23 6.75
CA PHE A 114 -2.45 -0.90 7.22
C PHE A 114 -3.95 -0.74 7.08
N ALA A 115 -4.62 -0.31 8.15
CA ALA A 115 -5.93 0.32 8.08
C ALA A 115 -5.75 1.85 7.98
N MET A 116 -6.39 2.47 6.99
CA MET A 116 -6.24 3.90 6.73
C MET A 116 -7.46 4.52 6.07
N LEU A 117 -7.59 5.84 6.14
CA LEU A 117 -8.55 6.59 5.35
C LEU A 117 -8.15 6.59 3.87
N GLU A 118 -9.11 6.79 2.97
CA GLU A 118 -8.85 6.86 1.53
C GLU A 118 -7.75 7.88 1.17
N ASP A 119 -7.79 9.06 1.79
CA ASP A 119 -6.80 10.14 1.57
C ASP A 119 -5.39 9.82 2.09
N GLU A 120 -5.23 8.82 2.97
CA GLU A 120 -3.94 8.43 3.54
C GLU A 120 -3.22 7.38 2.69
N LEU A 121 -3.93 6.72 1.75
CA LEU A 121 -3.42 5.60 0.96
C LEU A 121 -2.12 5.91 0.23
N GLN A 122 -2.06 7.05 -0.44
CA GLN A 122 -0.90 7.39 -1.27
C GLN A 122 0.35 7.64 -0.44
N ASP A 123 0.22 8.25 0.74
CA ASP A 123 1.38 8.58 1.58
C ASP A 123 1.91 7.32 2.28
N VAL A 124 1.02 6.44 2.76
CA VAL A 124 1.39 5.13 3.31
C VAL A 124 2.10 4.29 2.25
N LEU A 125 1.55 4.21 1.04
CA LEU A 125 2.14 3.44 -0.07
C LEU A 125 3.56 3.95 -0.38
N LYS A 126 3.73 5.26 -0.53
CA LYS A 126 5.04 5.86 -0.81
C LYS A 126 6.03 5.58 0.30
N ALA A 127 5.65 5.76 1.56
CA ALA A 127 6.52 5.51 2.71
C ALA A 127 7.00 4.06 2.76
N LEU A 128 6.09 3.08 2.59
CA LEU A 128 6.45 1.66 2.54
C LEU A 128 7.41 1.37 1.39
N ARG A 129 7.13 1.86 0.18
CA ARG A 129 8.02 1.65 -0.98
C ARG A 129 9.40 2.29 -0.78
N HIS A 130 9.47 3.49 -0.19
CA HIS A 130 10.74 4.16 0.13
C HIS A 130 11.57 3.36 1.14
N ALA A 131 10.91 2.64 2.05
CA ALA A 131 11.53 1.75 3.02
C ALA A 131 11.86 0.35 2.46
N ASN A 132 11.70 0.12 1.16
CA ASN A 132 11.83 -1.19 0.51
C ASN A 132 10.88 -2.26 1.10
N ILE A 133 9.70 -1.82 1.54
CA ILE A 133 8.60 -2.71 1.92
C ILE A 133 7.68 -2.90 0.72
N ASP A 134 7.40 -4.16 0.39
CA ASP A 134 6.59 -4.52 -0.77
C ASP A 134 5.10 -4.44 -0.46
N ILE A 135 4.34 -3.96 -1.45
CA ILE A 135 2.89 -3.89 -1.39
C ILE A 135 2.35 -5.19 -1.98
N VAL A 136 1.57 -5.91 -1.19
CA VAL A 136 1.00 -7.22 -1.55
C VAL A 136 -0.40 -7.06 -2.12
N ALA A 137 -1.25 -6.25 -1.48
CA ALA A 137 -2.61 -6.01 -1.91
C ALA A 137 -3.14 -4.67 -1.39
N ILE A 138 -4.15 -4.13 -2.06
CA ILE A 138 -4.99 -3.03 -1.56
C ILE A 138 -6.44 -3.52 -1.68
N HIS A 139 -7.17 -3.57 -0.57
CA HIS A 139 -8.55 -4.06 -0.52
C HIS A 139 -9.32 -3.43 0.65
N ASN A 140 -10.56 -3.87 0.88
CA ASN A 140 -11.38 -3.46 2.02
C ASN A 140 -11.79 -4.69 2.83
N HIS A 141 -11.80 -4.60 4.17
CA HIS A 141 -12.32 -5.66 5.05
C HIS A 141 -13.83 -5.54 5.28
N MET A 142 -14.35 -4.32 5.31
CA MET A 142 -15.76 -4.01 5.57
C MET A 142 -16.42 -3.38 4.34
N THR A 143 -17.76 -3.29 4.40
CA THR A 143 -18.57 -2.50 3.48
C THR A 143 -19.50 -1.61 4.28
N HIS A 144 -19.86 -0.44 3.73
CA HIS A 144 -20.77 0.55 4.34
C HIS A 144 -20.27 1.21 5.63
N GLU A 145 -18.97 1.11 5.91
CA GLU A 145 -18.32 1.84 6.98
C GLU A 145 -18.14 3.33 6.65
N GLN A 146 -18.29 4.19 7.65
CA GLN A 146 -18.11 5.63 7.57
C GLN A 146 -17.34 6.16 8.79
N PRO A 147 -16.17 6.80 8.61
CA PRO A 147 -15.47 6.99 7.34
C PRO A 147 -14.98 5.66 6.73
N ARG A 148 -14.82 5.64 5.40
CA ARG A 148 -14.30 4.47 4.67
C ARG A 148 -12.88 4.13 5.12
N ILE A 149 -12.62 2.82 5.32
CA ILE A 149 -11.31 2.31 5.73
C ILE A 149 -10.74 1.43 4.62
N MET A 150 -9.67 1.91 4.00
CA MET A 150 -8.88 1.15 3.05
C MET A 150 -7.84 0.29 3.78
N PHE A 151 -7.59 -0.90 3.24
CA PHE A 151 -6.59 -1.83 3.75
C PHE A 151 -5.50 -2.07 2.72
N LEU A 152 -4.25 -2.14 3.18
CA LEU A 152 -3.09 -2.41 2.34
C LEU A 152 -2.21 -3.46 3.02
N HIS A 153 -2.06 -4.62 2.38
CA HIS A 153 -1.20 -5.70 2.85
C HIS A 153 0.22 -5.48 2.36
N PHE A 154 1.20 -5.71 3.23
CA PHE A 154 2.60 -5.47 2.95
C PHE A 154 3.49 -6.60 3.46
N TRP A 155 4.65 -6.74 2.82
CA TRP A 155 5.63 -7.78 3.14
C TRP A 155 7.05 -7.28 2.92
N ALA A 156 7.99 -7.66 3.77
CA ALA A 156 9.41 -7.42 3.53
C ALA A 156 10.32 -8.36 4.31
N LYS A 157 11.58 -8.49 3.87
CA LYS A 157 12.64 -9.20 4.58
C LYS A 157 13.81 -8.27 4.85
N GLY A 158 14.44 -8.41 6.01
CA GLY A 158 15.57 -7.57 6.42
C GLY A 158 15.83 -7.62 7.92
N PRO A 159 16.73 -6.77 8.43
CA PRO A 159 16.93 -6.61 9.87
C PRO A 159 15.66 -6.10 10.55
N ALA A 160 15.27 -6.70 11.69
CA ALA A 160 13.97 -6.47 12.33
C ALA A 160 13.73 -4.99 12.68
N GLU A 161 14.76 -4.29 13.16
CA GLU A 161 14.66 -2.87 13.49
C GLU A 161 14.54 -1.96 12.25
N GLU A 162 15.17 -2.31 11.13
CA GLU A 162 15.02 -1.57 9.88
C GLU A 162 13.61 -1.70 9.33
N LEU A 163 13.08 -2.92 9.37
CA LEU A 163 11.69 -3.20 9.02
C LEU A 163 10.73 -2.42 9.93
N ALA A 164 10.97 -2.41 11.25
CA ALA A 164 10.17 -1.65 12.20
C ALA A 164 10.21 -0.13 11.94
N ARG A 165 11.38 0.42 11.60
CA ARG A 165 11.52 1.84 11.19
C ARG A 165 10.75 2.14 9.89
N GLY A 166 10.77 1.22 8.93
CA GLY A 166 9.99 1.31 7.70
C GLY A 166 8.49 1.38 7.98
N VAL A 167 7.97 0.43 8.78
CA VAL A 167 6.56 0.43 9.21
C VAL A 167 6.22 1.72 9.98
N LYS A 168 7.09 2.14 10.91
CA LYS A 168 6.91 3.39 11.66
C LYS A 168 6.82 4.62 10.75
N SER A 169 7.65 4.69 9.71
CA SER A 169 7.62 5.81 8.77
C SER A 169 6.28 5.92 8.03
N ALA A 170 5.63 4.80 7.73
CA ALA A 170 4.31 4.77 7.12
C ALA A 170 3.18 5.04 8.12
N LEU A 171 3.32 4.59 9.38
CA LEU A 171 2.42 5.01 10.46
C LEU A 171 2.44 6.52 10.67
N ASP A 172 3.61 7.15 10.55
CA ASP A 172 3.78 8.60 10.76
C ASP A 172 3.18 9.47 9.64
N THR A 173 2.84 8.91 8.48
CA THR A 173 2.12 9.65 7.44
C THR A 173 0.63 9.74 7.71
N GLN A 174 0.10 8.92 8.63
CA GLN A 174 -1.31 8.91 8.95
C GLN A 174 -1.71 10.09 9.83
N LYS A 175 -2.93 10.59 9.64
CA LYS A 175 -3.56 11.58 10.52
C LYS A 175 -3.81 10.92 11.88
N LYS A 176 -3.52 11.67 12.95
CA LYS A 176 -3.79 11.25 14.34
C LYS A 176 -5.23 11.49 14.72
#